data_AF-A0A7J7J3A0-F1
#
_entry.id   AF-A0A7J7J3A0-F1
#
_cell.length_a   1.000
_cell.length_b   1.000
_cell.length_c   1.000
_cell.angle_alpha   90.00
_cell.angle_beta   90.00
_cell.angle_gamma   90.00
#
_symmetry.space_group_name_H-M   'P 1'
#
loop_
_entity.id
_entity.type
_entity.pdbx_description
1 polymer ?
#
loop_
_entity_poly.entity_id
_entity_poly.type
_entity_poly.pdbx_seq_one_letter_code
_entity_poly.pdbx_strand_id
1 'polypeptide(L)'
;MLVFPALHEMSSSIEQELVANVHIAVTNLIKYIPKQVASTEKQKLMTLLVKLLHSEDIEVLQQTLQLIDADSDSGLLEQHVDTLLPILIKLSICSSSMQVRISSLKCLATMSKLTTLLIVPHMNSVIKKLLPALDDKKRLVRKEAVKTRNIWCMVRDGHESH
;
A
#
# COMPACT_ATOMS: atom_id res chain seq x y z
N MET A 1 -3.28 -6.58 45.44
CA MET A 1 -4.32 -6.12 44.50
C MET A 1 -3.67 -5.54 43.22
N LEU A 2 -2.74 -6.27 42.58
CA LEU A 2 -2.00 -5.83 41.39
C LEU A 2 -2.04 -6.84 40.22
N VAL A 3 -2.71 -7.98 40.39
CA VAL A 3 -2.67 -9.10 39.43
C VAL A 3 -3.65 -8.89 38.27
N PHE A 4 -4.75 -8.17 38.49
CA PHE A 4 -5.82 -7.99 37.50
C PHE A 4 -5.43 -7.09 36.31
N PRO A 5 -4.73 -5.94 36.51
CA PRO A 5 -4.26 -5.12 35.39
C PRO A 5 -3.16 -5.82 34.56
N ALA A 6 -2.22 -6.50 35.23
CA ALA A 6 -1.13 -7.22 34.57
C ALA A 6 -1.64 -8.39 33.72
N LEU A 7 -2.67 -9.12 34.17
CA LEU A 7 -3.32 -10.16 33.38
C LEU A 7 -4.05 -9.59 32.15
N HIS A 8 -4.66 -8.41 32.26
CA HIS A 8 -5.35 -7.77 31.14
C HIS A 8 -4.34 -7.22 30.10
N GLU A 9 -3.24 -6.61 30.55
CA GLU A 9 -2.15 -6.18 29.66
C GLU A 9 -1.51 -7.37 28.96
N MET A 10 -1.24 -8.46 29.70
CA MET A 10 -0.63 -9.67 29.14
C MET A 10 -1.60 -10.39 28.18
N SER A 11 -2.89 -10.43 28.49
CA SER A 11 -3.95 -10.92 27.59
C SER A 11 -4.03 -10.10 26.29
N SER A 12 -4.03 -8.76 26.41
CA SER A 12 -4.08 -7.88 25.23
C SER A 12 -2.81 -7.98 24.38
N SER A 13 -1.65 -8.16 25.02
CA SER A 13 -0.36 -8.35 24.33
C SER A 13 -0.31 -9.69 23.61
N ILE A 14 -0.80 -10.77 24.24
CA ILE A 14 -0.91 -12.09 23.62
C ILE A 14 -1.88 -12.06 22.45
N GLU A 15 -3.03 -11.38 22.56
CA GLU A 15 -3.97 -11.21 21.45
C GLU A 15 -3.36 -10.42 20.29
N GLN A 16 -2.64 -9.33 20.57
CA GLN A 16 -1.95 -8.54 19.54
C GLN A 16 -0.85 -9.34 18.85
N GLU A 17 -0.05 -10.10 19.60
CA GLU A 17 1.01 -10.94 19.06
C GLU A 17 0.44 -12.11 18.24
N LEU A 18 -0.68 -12.70 18.68
CA LEU A 18 -1.38 -13.74 17.93
C LEU A 18 -1.97 -13.19 16.62
N VAL A 19 -2.55 -11.99 16.66
CA VAL A 19 -3.07 -11.30 15.47
C VAL A 19 -1.93 -10.95 14.51
N ALA A 20 -0.80 -10.43 15.00
CA ALA A 20 0.38 -10.15 14.18
C ALA A 20 0.96 -11.43 13.54
N ASN A 21 1.05 -12.52 14.29
CA ASN A 21 1.55 -13.80 13.79
C ASN A 21 0.62 -14.43 12.74
N VAL A 22 -0.71 -14.35 12.95
CA VAL A 22 -1.70 -14.75 11.94
C VAL A 22 -1.57 -13.88 10.68
N HIS A 23 -1.32 -12.58 10.83
CA HIS A 23 -1.08 -11.69 9.69
C HIS A 23 0.18 -12.04 8.90
N ILE A 24 1.28 -12.37 9.59
CA ILE A 24 2.52 -12.83 8.94
C ILE A 24 2.26 -14.14 8.19
N ALA A 25 1.54 -15.08 8.82
CA ALA A 25 1.18 -16.35 8.20
C ALA A 25 0.31 -16.16 6.95
N VAL A 26 -0.71 -15.28 7.01
CA VAL A 26 -1.59 -14.97 5.88
C VAL A 26 -0.81 -14.28 4.76
N THR A 27 0.01 -13.27 5.08
CA THR A 27 0.91 -12.57 4.13
C THR A 27 1.82 -13.54 3.39
N ASN A 28 2.38 -14.53 4.10
CA ASN A 28 3.25 -15.54 3.51
C ASN A 28 2.49 -16.60 2.70
N LEU A 29 1.28 -16.98 3.11
CA LEU A 29 0.43 -17.92 2.37
C LEU A 29 -0.02 -17.35 1.02
N ILE A 30 -0.25 -16.04 0.93
CA ILE A 30 -0.61 -15.33 -0.31
C ILE A 30 0.44 -15.54 -1.41
N LYS A 31 1.72 -15.66 -1.05
CA LYS A 31 2.82 -15.92 -2.00
C LYS A 31 2.70 -17.26 -2.73
N TYR A 32 1.92 -18.21 -2.21
CA TYR A 32 1.85 -19.59 -2.71
C TYR A 32 0.49 -19.97 -3.32
N ILE A 33 -0.46 -19.04 -3.44
CA ILE A 33 -1.77 -19.33 -4.05
C ILE A 33 -1.59 -19.50 -5.57
N PRO A 34 -1.89 -20.68 -6.15
CA PRO A 34 -1.78 -20.90 -7.59
C PRO A 34 -2.72 -19.94 -8.34
N LYS A 35 -2.23 -19.33 -9.43
CA LYS A 35 -2.94 -18.30 -10.24
C LYS A 35 -4.35 -18.70 -10.70
N GLN A 36 -4.65 -20.00 -10.69
CA GLN A 36 -5.83 -20.66 -11.25
C GLN A 36 -6.97 -20.92 -10.24
N VAL A 37 -6.83 -20.59 -8.96
CA VAL A 37 -7.90 -20.80 -7.97
C VAL A 37 -8.74 -19.54 -7.76
N ALA A 38 -9.95 -19.58 -8.31
CA ALA A 38 -11.20 -18.88 -7.96
C ALA A 38 -11.16 -17.37 -7.64
N SER A 39 -11.71 -16.55 -8.55
CA SER A 39 -12.01 -15.11 -8.41
C SER A 39 -12.47 -14.66 -7.00
N THR A 40 -13.25 -15.49 -6.31
CA THR A 40 -13.77 -15.24 -4.95
C THR A 40 -12.68 -15.11 -3.88
N GLU A 41 -11.65 -15.95 -3.91
CA GLU A 41 -10.57 -15.90 -2.92
C GLU A 41 -9.66 -14.68 -3.16
N LYS A 42 -9.49 -14.28 -4.43
CA LYS A 42 -8.80 -13.02 -4.79
C LYS A 42 -9.54 -11.78 -4.26
N GLN A 43 -10.87 -11.75 -4.34
CA GLN A 43 -11.68 -10.63 -3.80
C GLN A 43 -11.56 -10.52 -2.27
N LYS A 44 -11.59 -11.66 -1.56
CA LYS A 44 -11.40 -11.70 -0.09
C LYS A 44 -10.02 -11.21 0.29
N LEU A 45 -9.00 -11.63 -0.45
CA LEU A 45 -7.63 -11.19 -0.28
C LEU A 45 -7.51 -9.67 -0.42
N MET A 46 -8.09 -9.07 -1.46
CA MET A 46 -8.03 -7.61 -1.59
C MET A 46 -8.72 -6.91 -0.42
N THR A 47 -9.89 -7.39 -0.01
CA THR A 47 -10.64 -6.79 1.12
C THR A 47 -9.78 -6.80 2.39
N LEU A 48 -9.03 -7.88 2.60
CA LEU A 48 -8.06 -7.98 3.69
C LEU A 48 -6.90 -6.99 3.52
N LEU A 49 -6.27 -6.91 2.34
CA LEU A 49 -5.17 -5.97 2.09
C LEU A 49 -5.59 -4.52 2.33
N VAL A 50 -6.76 -4.13 1.83
CA VAL A 50 -7.32 -2.80 2.06
C VAL A 50 -7.53 -2.56 3.55
N LYS A 51 -8.03 -3.53 4.31
CA LYS A 51 -8.16 -3.42 5.77
C LYS A 51 -6.81 -3.22 6.45
N LEU A 52 -5.78 -3.96 6.04
CA LEU A 52 -4.42 -3.86 6.60
C LEU A 52 -3.76 -2.51 6.30
N LEU A 53 -4.03 -1.91 5.13
CA LEU A 53 -3.56 -0.55 4.79
C LEU A 53 -4.16 0.56 5.67
N HIS A 54 -5.24 0.26 6.41
CA HIS A 54 -5.83 1.18 7.40
C HIS A 54 -5.34 0.91 8.83
N SER A 55 -4.45 -0.06 9.04
CA SER A 55 -3.86 -0.34 10.34
C SER A 55 -3.02 0.84 10.83
N GLU A 56 -2.97 1.04 12.15
CA GLU A 56 -2.03 1.98 12.79
C GLU A 56 -0.65 1.35 13.03
N ASP A 57 -0.55 0.02 12.89
CA ASP A 57 0.68 -0.72 13.04
C ASP A 57 1.61 -0.50 11.84
N ILE A 58 2.78 0.10 12.11
CA ILE A 58 3.78 0.46 11.12
C ILE A 58 4.36 -0.79 10.45
N GLU A 59 4.57 -1.88 11.18
CA GLU A 59 5.15 -3.11 10.64
C GLU A 59 4.16 -3.78 9.68
N VAL A 60 2.89 -3.87 10.08
CA VAL A 60 1.81 -4.36 9.22
C VAL A 60 1.69 -3.53 7.95
N LEU A 61 1.73 -2.20 8.05
CA LEU A 61 1.70 -1.32 6.89
C LEU A 61 2.89 -1.57 5.96
N GLN A 62 4.10 -1.72 6.49
CA GLN A 62 5.30 -1.97 5.68
C GLN A 62 5.22 -3.29 4.92
N GLN A 63 4.84 -4.36 5.62
CA GLN A 63 4.70 -5.69 5.01
C GLN A 63 3.60 -5.70 3.94
N THR A 64 2.46 -5.06 4.22
CA THR A 64 1.35 -4.96 3.27
C THR A 64 1.76 -4.19 2.03
N LEU A 65 2.46 -3.06 2.17
CA LEU A 65 2.97 -2.28 1.05
C LEU A 65 4.02 -3.06 0.24
N GLN A 66 4.90 -3.81 0.90
CA GLN A 66 5.88 -4.66 0.22
C GLN A 66 5.21 -5.75 -0.62
N LEU A 67 4.13 -6.35 -0.12
CA LEU A 67 3.34 -7.32 -0.86
C LEU A 67 2.67 -6.68 -2.09
N ILE A 68 2.08 -5.49 -1.95
CA ILE A 68 1.48 -4.76 -3.07
C ILE A 68 2.52 -4.43 -4.14
N ASP A 69 3.72 -4.00 -3.75
CA ASP A 69 4.80 -3.70 -4.70
C ASP A 69 5.29 -4.96 -5.43
N ALA A 70 5.32 -6.11 -4.75
CA ALA A 70 5.70 -7.39 -5.33
C ALA A 70 4.63 -7.97 -6.29
N ASP A 71 3.35 -7.62 -6.11
CA ASP A 71 2.22 -8.18 -6.85
C ASP A 71 1.91 -7.43 -8.16
N SER A 72 2.95 -6.91 -8.83
CA SER A 72 2.84 -6.09 -10.04
C SER A 72 2.12 -6.78 -11.22
N ASP A 73 2.13 -8.12 -11.27
CA ASP A 73 1.79 -8.91 -12.47
C ASP A 73 0.52 -9.79 -12.32
N SER A 74 -0.17 -9.73 -11.18
CA SER A 74 -1.29 -10.66 -10.90
C SER A 74 -2.66 -10.22 -11.45
N GLY A 75 -2.76 -8.97 -11.94
CA GLY A 75 -4.01 -8.31 -12.32
C GLY A 75 -4.91 -7.93 -11.14
N LEU A 76 -4.54 -8.28 -9.90
CA LEU A 76 -5.30 -7.97 -8.70
C LEU A 76 -5.36 -6.46 -8.44
N LEU A 77 -4.25 -5.75 -8.67
CA LEU A 77 -4.18 -4.30 -8.48
C LEU A 77 -5.09 -3.54 -9.45
N GLU A 78 -5.23 -4.02 -10.69
CA GLU A 78 -6.02 -3.38 -11.74
C GLU A 78 -7.50 -3.29 -11.38
N GLN A 79 -8.03 -4.30 -10.68
CA GLN A 79 -9.43 -4.33 -10.27
C GLN A 79 -9.75 -3.35 -9.13
N HIS A 80 -8.73 -2.78 -8.49
CA HIS A 80 -8.87 -2.02 -7.24
C HIS A 80 -8.14 -0.68 -7.26
N VAL A 81 -7.80 -0.18 -8.44
CA VAL A 81 -7.09 1.09 -8.64
C VAL A 81 -7.78 2.26 -7.92
N ASP A 82 -9.10 2.37 -8.05
CA ASP A 82 -9.92 3.41 -7.43
C ASP A 82 -9.86 3.40 -5.89
N THR A 83 -9.65 2.23 -5.30
CA THR A 83 -9.56 2.06 -3.85
C THR A 83 -8.13 2.28 -3.35
N LEU A 84 -7.15 1.71 -4.06
CA LEU A 84 -5.76 1.71 -3.63
C LEU A 84 -5.08 3.07 -3.80
N LEU A 85 -5.31 3.77 -4.92
CA LEU A 85 -4.64 5.04 -5.18
C LEU A 85 -4.87 6.08 -4.07
N PRO A 86 -6.12 6.36 -3.62
CA PRO A 86 -6.35 7.32 -2.53
C PRO A 86 -5.66 6.91 -1.22
N ILE A 87 -5.66 5.62 -0.88
CA ILE A 87 -5.06 5.11 0.35
C ILE A 87 -3.53 5.29 0.30
N LEU A 88 -2.90 4.88 -0.80
CA LEU A 88 -1.46 5.00 -0.98
C LEU A 88 -0.99 6.46 -1.01
N ILE A 89 -1.76 7.35 -1.64
CA ILE A 89 -1.49 8.80 -1.60
C ILE A 89 -1.56 9.30 -0.15
N LYS A 90 -2.61 8.95 0.60
CA LYS A 90 -2.75 9.35 2.00
C LYS A 90 -1.58 8.85 2.85
N LEU A 91 -1.20 7.58 2.72
CA LEU A 91 -0.08 6.99 3.45
C LEU A 91 1.26 7.65 3.09
N SER A 92 1.46 8.02 1.81
CA SER A 92 2.68 8.69 1.34
C SER A 92 2.92 10.07 1.95
N ILE A 93 1.85 10.74 2.40
CA ILE A 93 1.89 12.12 2.92
C ILE A 93 1.76 12.13 4.44
N CYS A 94 0.76 11.41 4.97
CA CYS A 94 0.30 11.58 6.34
C CYS A 94 0.91 10.59 7.34
N SER A 95 1.53 9.50 6.89
CA SER A 95 2.09 8.51 7.83
C SER A 95 3.21 9.12 8.68
N SER A 96 3.24 8.77 9.97
CA SER A 96 4.30 9.15 10.90
C SER A 96 5.64 8.48 10.55
N SER A 97 5.60 7.29 9.94
CA SER A 97 6.77 6.52 9.56
C SER A 97 7.34 6.97 8.22
N MET A 98 8.62 7.34 8.22
CA MET A 98 9.35 7.67 6.99
C MET A 98 9.35 6.50 5.99
N GLN A 99 9.51 5.27 6.48
CA GLN A 99 9.58 4.07 5.65
C GLN A 99 8.24 3.77 4.99
N VAL A 100 7.13 3.87 5.73
CA VAL A 100 5.77 3.72 5.15
C VAL A 100 5.55 4.73 4.04
N ARG A 101 5.90 6.01 4.26
CA ARG A 101 5.78 7.04 3.22
C ARG A 101 6.56 6.69 1.95
N ILE A 102 7.80 6.22 2.09
CA ILE A 102 8.64 5.78 0.95
C ILE A 102 8.03 4.56 0.26
N SER A 103 7.60 3.54 1.01
CA SER A 103 7.00 2.33 0.43
C SER A 103 5.71 2.63 -0.30
N SER A 104 4.87 3.54 0.21
CA SER A 104 3.66 3.98 -0.50
C SER A 104 3.98 4.72 -1.79
N LEU A 105 5.01 5.57 -1.82
CA LEU A 105 5.48 6.22 -3.06
C LEU A 105 5.99 5.22 -4.10
N LYS A 106 6.66 4.16 -3.66
CA LYS A 106 7.09 3.06 -4.55
C LYS A 106 5.88 2.30 -5.12
N CYS A 107 4.91 1.95 -4.28
CA CYS A 107 3.67 1.32 -4.74
C CYS A 107 2.95 2.19 -5.78
N LEU A 108 2.87 3.50 -5.55
CA LEU A 108 2.29 4.44 -6.53
C LEU A 108 3.07 4.47 -7.85
N ALA A 109 4.39 4.34 -7.83
CA ALA A 109 5.20 4.22 -9.03
C ALA A 109 4.94 2.89 -9.75
N THR A 110 4.76 1.79 -9.01
CA THR A 110 4.40 0.49 -9.57
C THR A 110 3.02 0.51 -10.22
N MET A 111 2.03 1.16 -9.57
CA MET A 111 0.68 1.30 -10.14
C MET A 111 0.64 2.08 -11.45
N SER A 112 1.60 2.96 -11.72
CA SER A 112 1.68 3.68 -13.01
C SER A 112 2.02 2.79 -14.21
N LYS A 113 2.38 1.52 -13.97
CA LYS A 113 2.71 0.53 -15.01
C LYS A 113 1.54 -0.39 -15.35
N LEU A 114 0.42 -0.28 -14.64
CA LEU A 114 -0.80 -1.03 -14.94
C LEU A 114 -1.38 -0.60 -16.29
N THR A 115 -2.38 -1.34 -16.78
CA THR A 115 -3.03 -1.07 -18.07
C THR A 115 -3.35 0.43 -18.25
N THR A 116 -2.84 1.03 -19.32
CA THR A 116 -2.88 2.49 -19.56
C THR A 116 -4.29 3.07 -19.44
N LEU A 117 -5.29 2.40 -20.02
CA LEU A 117 -6.69 2.83 -19.98
C LEU A 117 -7.25 2.95 -18.55
N LEU A 118 -6.73 2.17 -17.60
CA LEU A 118 -7.15 2.21 -16.20
C LEU A 118 -6.51 3.36 -15.44
N ILE A 119 -5.24 3.68 -15.74
CA ILE A 119 -4.47 4.66 -14.94
C ILE A 119 -4.58 6.09 -15.43
N VAL A 120 -4.78 6.30 -16.73
CA VAL A 120 -4.88 7.63 -17.36
C VAL A 120 -5.94 8.52 -16.68
N PRO A 121 -7.15 8.04 -16.35
CA PRO A 121 -8.15 8.86 -15.65
C PRO A 121 -7.64 9.43 -14.31
N HIS A 122 -6.67 8.77 -13.67
CA HIS A 122 -6.16 9.16 -12.36
C HIS A 122 -4.91 10.03 -12.42
N MET A 123 -4.20 10.09 -13.54
CA MET A 123 -2.85 10.66 -13.62
C MET A 123 -2.77 12.10 -13.09
N ASN A 124 -3.69 12.98 -13.50
CA ASN A 124 -3.70 14.38 -13.08
C ASN A 124 -4.00 14.51 -11.57
N SER A 125 -4.88 13.67 -11.05
CA SER A 125 -5.21 13.60 -9.63
C SER A 125 -4.00 13.16 -8.81
N VAL A 126 -3.30 12.12 -9.24
CA VAL A 126 -2.09 11.61 -8.57
C VAL A 126 -0.98 12.66 -8.58
N ILE A 127 -0.65 13.24 -9.75
CA ILE A 127 0.41 14.25 -9.90
C ILE A 127 0.16 15.46 -8.99
N LYS A 128 -1.10 15.93 -8.92
CA LYS A 128 -1.50 17.07 -8.08
C LYS A 128 -1.44 16.71 -6.60
N LYS A 129 -2.00 15.55 -6.22
CA LYS A 129 -2.06 15.14 -4.81
C LYS A 129 -0.70 14.76 -4.23
N LEU A 130 0.29 14.44 -5.05
CA LEU A 130 1.67 14.18 -4.61
C LEU A 130 2.50 15.46 -4.33
N LEU A 131 1.99 16.65 -4.63
CA LEU A 131 2.71 17.91 -4.35
C LEU A 131 3.21 18.02 -2.88
N PRO A 132 2.40 17.71 -1.84
CA PRO A 132 2.87 17.79 -0.46
C PRO A 132 4.04 16.85 -0.14
N ALA A 133 4.17 15.71 -0.84
CA ALA A 133 5.27 14.78 -0.63
C ALA A 133 6.60 15.32 -1.18
N LEU A 134 6.58 16.30 -2.09
CA LEU A 134 7.78 16.99 -2.57
C LEU A 134 8.38 17.89 -1.49
N ASP A 135 7.56 18.41 -0.58
CA ASP A 135 7.97 19.26 0.54
C ASP A 135 8.14 18.46 1.84
N ASP A 136 8.28 17.12 1.74
CA ASP A 136 8.44 16.26 2.91
C ASP A 136 9.63 16.68 3.78
N LYS A 137 9.47 16.63 5.11
CA LYS A 137 10.53 16.93 6.09
C LYS A 137 11.81 16.09 5.92
N LYS A 138 11.76 14.91 5.28
CA LYS A 138 12.90 14.02 5.07
C LYS A 138 13.35 14.00 3.61
N ARG A 139 14.65 14.23 3.38
CA ARG A 139 15.28 14.22 2.05
C ARG A 139 15.03 12.93 1.25
N LEU A 140 15.07 11.78 1.91
CA LEU A 140 14.85 10.48 1.26
C LEU A 140 13.42 10.36 0.71
N VAL A 141 12.43 10.86 1.45
CA VAL A 141 11.03 10.87 0.99
C VAL A 141 10.88 11.81 -0.19
N ARG A 142 11.44 13.04 -0.12
CA ARG A 142 11.42 13.98 -1.25
C ARG A 142 12.03 13.39 -2.52
N LYS A 143 13.15 12.67 -2.40
CA LYS A 143 13.81 12.00 -3.53
C LYS A 143 12.87 10.97 -4.19
N GLU A 144 12.22 10.12 -3.40
CA GLU A 144 11.28 9.14 -3.95
C GLU A 144 10.03 9.83 -4.51
N ALA A 145 9.53 10.89 -3.86
CA ALA A 145 8.36 11.64 -4.31
C ALA A 145 8.58 12.30 -5.68
N VAL A 146 9.75 12.92 -5.89
CA VAL A 146 10.14 13.46 -7.20
C VAL A 146 10.17 12.36 -8.26
N LYS A 147 10.80 11.23 -7.95
CA LYS A 147 10.88 10.08 -8.86
C LYS A 147 9.49 9.55 -9.22
N THR A 148 8.65 9.27 -8.23
CA THR A 148 7.27 8.79 -8.43
C THR A 148 6.47 9.79 -9.26
N ARG A 149 6.50 11.07 -8.91
CA ARG A 149 5.75 12.10 -9.64
C ARG A 149 6.21 12.23 -11.09
N ASN A 150 7.52 12.16 -11.37
CA ASN A 150 8.04 12.20 -12.73
C ASN A 150 7.53 11.03 -13.58
N ILE A 151 7.48 9.82 -13.01
CA ILE A 151 6.91 8.65 -13.70
C ILE A 151 5.45 8.91 -14.09
N TRP A 152 4.64 9.46 -13.17
CA TRP A 152 3.25 9.82 -13.48
C TRP A 152 3.13 10.95 -14.51
N CYS A 153 4.04 11.91 -14.53
CA CYS A 153 4.10 12.91 -15.61
C CYS A 153 4.36 12.25 -16.97
N MET A 154 5.24 11.25 -17.05
CA MET A 154 5.51 10.53 -18.30
C MET A 154 4.27 9.80 -18.82
N VAL A 155 3.42 9.25 -17.92
CA VAL A 155 2.12 8.67 -18.30
C VAL A 155 1.23 9.72 -18.97
N ARG A 156 1.17 10.93 -18.41
CA ARG A 156 0.40 12.04 -18.98
C ARG A 156 0.95 12.48 -20.33
N ASP A 157 2.25 12.74 -20.41
CA ASP A 157 2.87 13.27 -21.62
C ASP A 157 2.77 12.24 -22.77
N GLY A 158 2.85 10.94 -22.47
CA GLY A 158 2.60 9.87 -23.44
C GLY A 158 1.15 9.78 -23.90
N HIS A 159 0.18 10.12 -23.05
CA HIS A 159 -1.24 10.21 -23.43
C HIS A 159 -1.55 11.43 -24.29
N GLU A 160 -0.95 12.60 -23.99
CA GLU A 160 -1.18 13.84 -24.75
C GLU A 160 -0.51 13.87 -26.13
N SER A 161 0.36 12.90 -26.42
CA SER A 161 1.06 12.76 -27.71
C SER A 161 0.25 12.01 -28.78
N HIS A 162 -0.98 11.58 -28.47
CA HIS A 162 -1.90 10.83 -29.33
C HIS A 162 -3.27 11.49 -29.41
#